data_AF-A0A8T6HDU5-F1
#
_entry.id   AF-A0A8T6HDU5-F1
#
_cell.length_a   1.000
_cell.length_b   1.000
_cell.length_c   1.000
_cell.angle_alpha   90.00
_cell.angle_beta   90.00
_cell.angle_gamma   90.00
#
_symmetry.space_group_name_H-M   'P 1'
#
loop_
_entity.id
_entity.type
_entity.pdbx_description
1 polymer ?
#
loop_
_entity_poly.entity_id
_entity_poly.type
_entity_poly.pdbx_seq_one_letter_code
_entity_poly.pdbx_strand_id
1 'polypeptide(L)'
;MPVKRYEPQLPRPLSPQRLGAIRKRLLEWYADNEQPFPWRSARDPYAALVAAVCAQQTQMSRVLEIYDRWMRAFPTIEDLAEADSAEAIRVWGRAGYPRRAVYLHQTAQVVCNEHGGHLPTDRDSLERLPGVGPFTAAIILNFGHRLDAAAVDTNVTRVLGRVLFGALQPALETSVRDIRWASERLLPDHQATRWNPALMDFGASICAPNPKCELCPLTRLCDAHAKFKAGARAEAVRAQPSFVGSQREIRGLLLSMLREAEDPLPRDRVLQEVARRSGARRSRVALAEQSLIDDGLIRCADHKLFLGAET
;
A
#
# COMPACT_ATOMS: atom_id res chain seq x y z
N MET A 1 8.51 -7.30 38.19
CA MET A 1 9.56 -6.38 37.69
C MET A 1 8.94 -5.56 36.57
N PRO A 2 9.01 -4.22 36.57
CA PRO A 2 8.49 -3.44 35.45
C PRO A 2 9.27 -3.81 34.19
N VAL A 3 8.56 -4.28 33.16
CA VAL A 3 9.15 -4.53 31.84
C VAL A 3 9.74 -3.21 31.38
N LYS A 4 11.07 -3.13 31.17
CA LYS A 4 11.71 -1.94 30.59
C LYS A 4 11.00 -1.67 29.26
N ARG A 5 10.31 -0.52 29.17
CA ARG A 5 9.74 -0.07 27.88
C ARG A 5 10.88 0.04 26.88
N TYR A 6 10.66 -0.48 25.68
CA TYR A 6 11.62 -0.37 24.60
C TYR A 6 11.87 1.11 24.27
N GLU A 7 13.14 1.49 24.18
CA GLU A 7 13.57 2.80 23.73
C GLU A 7 14.86 2.65 22.92
N PRO A 8 14.90 3.11 21.67
CA PRO A 8 16.09 3.01 20.84
C PRO A 8 17.11 4.08 21.19
N GLN A 9 18.36 3.86 20.80
CA GLN A 9 19.39 4.87 20.90
C GLN A 9 19.23 5.92 19.80
N LEU A 10 19.01 7.18 20.18
CA LEU A 10 18.86 8.31 19.25
C LEU A 10 20.11 9.21 19.27
N PRO A 11 20.51 9.82 18.13
CA PRO A 11 21.58 10.82 18.09
C PRO A 11 21.29 12.04 18.99
N ARG A 12 20.02 12.46 19.05
CA ARG A 12 19.53 13.46 19.99
C ARG A 12 18.30 12.92 20.71
N PRO A 13 18.15 13.14 22.04
CA PRO A 13 16.95 12.71 22.77
C PRO A 13 15.66 13.25 22.14
N LEU A 14 14.59 12.45 22.14
CA LEU A 14 13.26 12.90 21.77
C LEU A 14 12.56 13.53 22.97
N SER A 15 13.08 14.68 23.42
CA SER A 15 12.50 15.42 24.55
C SER A 15 11.07 15.89 24.23
N PRO A 16 10.21 16.15 25.23
CA PRO A 16 8.87 16.68 25.01
C PRO A 16 8.84 17.94 24.14
N GLN A 17 9.84 18.81 24.29
CA GLN A 17 10.01 20.03 23.50
C GLN A 17 10.31 19.72 22.02
N ARG A 18 11.25 18.80 21.76
CA ARG A 18 11.60 18.39 20.38
C ARG A 18 10.42 17.70 19.71
N LEU A 19 9.76 16.79 20.42
CA LEU A 19 8.56 16.08 19.96
C LEU A 19 7.43 17.06 19.62
N GLY A 20 7.13 18.00 20.52
CA GLY A 20 6.13 19.05 20.28
C GLY A 20 6.47 19.94 19.08
N ALA A 21 7.76 20.30 18.92
CA ALA A 21 8.21 21.10 17.78
C ALA A 21 8.11 20.36 16.44
N ILE A 22 8.43 19.06 16.39
CA ILE A 22 8.24 18.22 15.19
C ILE A 22 6.76 18.15 14.84
N ARG A 23 5.91 17.84 15.82
CA ARG A 23 4.45 17.77 15.64
C ARG A 23 3.88 19.05 15.06
N LYS A 24 4.16 20.17 15.73
CA LYS A 24 3.69 21.51 15.34
C LYS A 24 4.09 21.85 13.90
N ARG A 25 5.38 21.75 13.58
CA ARG A 25 5.90 22.15 12.26
C ARG A 25 5.36 21.31 11.11
N LEU A 26 5.16 20.00 11.32
CA LEU A 26 4.57 19.15 10.29
C LEU A 26 3.07 19.41 10.10
N LEU A 27 2.33 19.63 11.19
CA LEU A 27 0.90 19.93 11.11
C LEU A 27 0.64 21.33 10.52
N GLU A 28 1.47 22.32 10.83
CA GLU A 28 1.44 23.65 10.20
C GLU A 28 1.72 23.54 8.70
N TRP A 29 2.81 22.85 8.31
CA TRP A 29 3.10 22.61 6.90
C TRP A 29 1.94 21.89 6.20
N TYR A 30 1.35 20.88 6.84
CA TYR A 30 0.26 20.13 6.26
C TYR A 30 -1.00 20.97 6.06
N ALA A 31 -1.30 21.91 6.95
CA ALA A 31 -2.45 22.80 6.79
C ALA A 31 -2.40 23.62 5.49
N ASP A 32 -1.20 23.97 5.02
CA ASP A 32 -1.00 24.74 3.78
C ASP A 32 -0.82 23.85 2.53
N ASN A 33 -0.63 22.52 2.71
CA ASN A 33 -0.22 21.61 1.64
C ASN A 33 -1.12 20.36 1.51
N GLU A 34 -2.19 20.25 2.31
CA GLU A 34 -3.08 19.11 2.34
C GLU A 34 -3.66 18.82 0.94
N GLN A 35 -3.58 17.56 0.55
CA GLN A 35 -4.24 17.05 -0.65
C GLN A 35 -5.61 16.47 -0.30
N PRO A 36 -6.70 16.94 -0.94
CA PRO A 36 -8.03 16.42 -0.68
C PRO A 36 -8.21 15.07 -1.39
N PHE A 37 -8.19 13.98 -0.62
CA PHE A 37 -8.52 12.65 -1.12
C PHE A 37 -9.85 12.17 -0.52
N PRO A 38 -10.73 11.52 -1.32
CA PRO A 38 -12.11 11.25 -0.93
C PRO A 38 -12.22 10.39 0.34
N TRP A 39 -11.33 9.40 0.51
CA TRP A 39 -11.32 8.53 1.68
C TRP A 39 -10.89 9.23 2.98
N ARG A 40 -10.20 10.38 2.94
CA ARG A 40 -9.74 11.08 4.16
C ARG A 40 -10.91 11.63 4.98
N SER A 41 -11.99 12.05 4.31
CA SER A 41 -13.21 12.59 4.91
C SER A 41 -14.35 11.58 5.01
N ALA A 42 -14.29 10.46 4.28
CA ALA A 42 -15.41 9.52 4.11
C ALA A 42 -16.03 8.96 5.40
N ARG A 43 -15.24 8.70 6.45
CA ARG A 43 -15.72 7.99 7.68
C ARG A 43 -16.31 6.61 7.38
N ASP A 44 -15.80 5.98 6.33
CA ASP A 44 -16.22 4.67 5.89
C ASP A 44 -15.02 3.72 5.92
N PRO A 45 -15.05 2.69 6.79
CA PRO A 45 -14.01 1.66 6.85
C PRO A 45 -13.77 0.94 5.52
N TYR A 46 -14.80 0.71 4.71
CA TYR A 46 -14.67 0.04 3.41
C TYR A 46 -13.96 0.95 2.41
N ALA A 47 -14.39 2.21 2.26
CA ALA A 47 -13.66 3.20 1.48
C ALA A 47 -12.19 3.34 1.91
N ALA A 48 -11.91 3.32 3.23
CA ALA A 48 -10.56 3.38 3.75
C ALA A 48 -9.72 2.13 3.38
N LEU A 49 -10.30 0.93 3.46
CA LEU A 49 -9.70 -0.32 3.01
C LEU A 49 -9.35 -0.27 1.51
N VAL A 50 -10.31 0.12 0.66
CA VAL A 50 -10.13 0.20 -0.80
C VAL A 50 -9.01 1.19 -1.13
N ALA A 51 -9.03 2.38 -0.52
CA ALA A 51 -7.98 3.38 -0.72
C ALA A 51 -6.59 2.89 -0.32
N ALA A 52 -6.48 2.24 0.84
CA ALA A 52 -5.22 1.68 1.33
C ALA A 52 -4.65 0.65 0.37
N VAL A 53 -5.49 -0.29 -0.10
CA VAL A 53 -5.07 -1.34 -1.02
C VAL A 53 -4.68 -0.75 -2.39
N CYS A 54 -5.45 0.21 -2.91
CA CYS A 54 -5.12 0.91 -4.16
C CYS A 54 -3.76 1.61 -4.08
N ALA A 55 -3.44 2.24 -2.94
CA ALA A 55 -2.19 2.99 -2.72
C ALA A 55 -0.92 2.12 -2.64
N GLN A 56 -1.04 0.80 -2.46
CA GLN A 56 0.12 -0.09 -2.39
C GLN A 56 0.92 -0.06 -3.71
N GLN A 57 2.17 0.39 -3.65
CA GLN A 57 3.10 0.42 -4.80
C GLN A 57 2.52 1.08 -6.07
N THR A 58 1.63 2.06 -5.91
CA THR A 58 0.90 2.71 -7.01
C THR A 58 0.98 4.24 -6.86
N GLN A 59 1.17 4.96 -7.97
CA GLN A 59 1.19 6.42 -7.96
C GLN A 59 -0.21 6.99 -7.69
N MET A 60 -0.29 8.09 -6.93
CA MET A 60 -1.57 8.63 -6.44
C MET A 60 -2.58 8.98 -7.55
N SER A 61 -2.14 9.50 -8.69
CA SER A 61 -3.03 9.75 -9.84
C SER A 61 -3.75 8.48 -10.29
N ARG A 62 -3.01 7.37 -10.37
CA ARG A 62 -3.57 6.06 -10.72
C ARG A 62 -4.41 5.47 -9.59
N VAL A 63 -4.06 5.74 -8.32
CA VAL A 63 -4.88 5.35 -7.16
C VAL A 63 -6.29 5.94 -7.27
N LEU A 64 -6.41 7.23 -7.58
CA LEU A 64 -7.71 7.90 -7.71
C LEU A 64 -8.57 7.28 -8.81
N GLU A 65 -7.99 6.98 -9.98
CA GLU A 65 -8.69 6.33 -11.08
C GLU A 65 -9.19 4.92 -10.73
N ILE A 66 -8.39 4.14 -9.99
CA ILE A 66 -8.77 2.79 -9.57
C ILE A 66 -9.86 2.88 -8.51
N TYR A 67 -9.66 3.73 -7.51
CA TYR A 67 -10.58 3.93 -6.40
C TYR A 67 -11.97 4.34 -6.90
N ASP A 68 -12.05 5.34 -7.78
CA ASP A 68 -13.31 5.84 -8.31
C ASP A 68 -14.04 4.77 -9.14
N ARG A 69 -13.32 4.04 -10.00
CA ARG A 69 -13.91 2.91 -10.74
C ARG A 69 -14.38 1.79 -9.81
N TRP A 70 -13.61 1.47 -8.77
CA TRP A 70 -13.93 0.41 -7.82
C TRP A 70 -15.16 0.75 -6.97
N MET A 71 -15.19 1.94 -6.35
CA MET A 71 -16.32 2.38 -5.53
C MET A 71 -17.61 2.59 -6.33
N ARG A 72 -17.51 2.82 -7.65
CA ARG A 72 -18.68 2.86 -8.54
C ARG A 72 -19.24 1.47 -8.86
N ALA A 73 -18.38 0.46 -8.97
CA ALA A 73 -18.80 -0.91 -9.24
C ALA A 73 -19.27 -1.64 -7.97
N PHE A 74 -18.57 -1.42 -6.86
CA PHE A 74 -18.87 -2.03 -5.56
C PHE A 74 -18.94 -0.94 -4.49
N PRO A 75 -20.07 -0.22 -4.38
CA PRO A 75 -20.27 0.85 -3.40
C PRO A 75 -20.11 0.40 -1.94
N THR A 76 -20.52 -0.82 -1.61
CA THR A 76 -20.40 -1.39 -0.25
C THR A 76 -19.51 -2.64 -0.23
N ILE A 77 -19.19 -3.10 0.99
CA ILE A 77 -18.43 -4.34 1.18
C ILE A 77 -19.27 -5.57 0.83
N GLU A 78 -20.59 -5.50 1.04
CA GLU A 78 -21.54 -6.54 0.63
C GLU A 78 -21.61 -6.65 -0.89
N ASP A 79 -21.71 -5.53 -1.62
CA ASP A 79 -21.68 -5.52 -3.09
C ASP A 79 -20.43 -6.24 -3.63
N LEU A 80 -19.27 -6.00 -2.99
CA LEU A 80 -18.03 -6.67 -3.36
C LEU A 80 -18.02 -8.15 -2.96
N ALA A 81 -18.59 -8.52 -1.82
CA ALA A 81 -18.62 -9.90 -1.33
C ALA A 81 -19.52 -10.81 -2.18
N GLU A 82 -20.63 -10.26 -2.69
CA GLU A 82 -21.59 -10.95 -3.56
C GLU A 82 -21.13 -11.05 -5.01
N ALA A 83 -20.23 -10.18 -5.46
CA ALA A 83 -19.71 -10.19 -6.82
C ALA A 83 -18.89 -11.46 -7.14
N ASP A 84 -18.84 -11.82 -8.41
CA ASP A 84 -17.93 -12.84 -8.90
C ASP A 84 -16.48 -12.34 -8.81
N SER A 85 -15.55 -13.21 -8.39
CA SER A 85 -14.12 -12.87 -8.36
C SER A 85 -13.58 -12.42 -9.74
N ALA A 86 -14.15 -12.95 -10.82
CA ALA A 86 -13.87 -12.53 -12.19
C ALA A 86 -14.25 -11.05 -12.43
N GLU A 87 -15.40 -10.60 -11.91
CA GLU A 87 -15.84 -9.22 -12.02
C GLU A 87 -14.91 -8.28 -11.27
N ALA A 88 -14.55 -8.61 -10.03
CA ALA A 88 -13.57 -7.85 -9.24
C ALA A 88 -12.23 -7.69 -10.00
N ILE A 89 -11.74 -8.75 -10.65
CA ILE A 89 -10.51 -8.70 -11.47
C ILE A 89 -10.69 -7.83 -12.73
N ARG A 90 -11.85 -7.86 -13.38
CA ARG A 90 -12.16 -6.99 -14.54
C ARG A 90 -12.20 -5.53 -14.13
N VAL A 91 -12.91 -5.19 -13.04
CA VAL A 91 -13.00 -3.84 -12.48
C VAL A 91 -11.62 -3.33 -12.06
N TRP A 92 -10.77 -4.19 -11.46
CA TRP A 92 -9.38 -3.79 -11.15
C TRP A 92 -8.60 -3.40 -12.41
N GLY A 93 -8.81 -4.13 -13.51
CA GLY A 93 -8.27 -3.79 -14.82
C GLY A 93 -6.74 -3.80 -14.86
N ARG A 94 -6.15 -2.89 -15.64
CA ARG A 94 -4.68 -2.80 -15.85
C ARG A 94 -4.00 -1.89 -14.81
N ALA A 95 -4.40 -2.03 -13.54
CA ALA A 95 -3.91 -1.23 -12.41
C ALA A 95 -2.54 -1.69 -11.84
N GLY A 96 -2.03 -2.84 -12.29
CA GLY A 96 -0.86 -3.48 -11.68
C GLY A 96 -1.21 -4.22 -10.38
N TYR A 97 -0.42 -5.25 -10.06
CA TYR A 97 -0.62 -6.12 -8.88
C TYR A 97 -2.07 -6.63 -8.75
N PRO A 98 -2.58 -7.39 -9.73
CA PRO A 98 -3.99 -7.77 -9.81
C PRO A 98 -4.46 -8.66 -8.64
N ARG A 99 -3.52 -9.33 -7.95
CA ARG A 99 -3.82 -10.10 -6.73
C ARG A 99 -4.47 -9.24 -5.62
N ARG A 100 -4.26 -7.92 -5.64
CA ARG A 100 -4.94 -6.99 -4.72
C ARG A 100 -6.46 -7.00 -4.88
N ALA A 101 -6.97 -7.22 -6.10
CA ALA A 101 -8.41 -7.35 -6.34
C ALA A 101 -8.96 -8.62 -5.67
N VAL A 102 -8.24 -9.73 -5.80
CA VAL A 102 -8.58 -11.01 -5.17
C VAL A 102 -8.57 -10.87 -3.64
N TYR A 103 -7.56 -10.20 -3.07
CA TYR A 103 -7.52 -9.98 -1.63
C TYR A 103 -8.63 -9.06 -1.11
N LEU A 104 -9.00 -8.02 -1.86
CA LEU A 104 -10.16 -7.18 -1.50
C LEU A 104 -11.45 -7.99 -1.50
N HIS A 105 -11.67 -8.80 -2.56
CA HIS A 105 -12.83 -9.67 -2.67
C HIS A 105 -12.90 -10.70 -1.53
N GLN A 106 -11.81 -11.42 -1.27
CA GLN A 106 -11.71 -12.35 -0.15
C GLN A 106 -11.90 -11.67 1.21
N THR A 107 -11.36 -10.46 1.39
CA THR A 107 -11.59 -9.68 2.61
C THR A 107 -13.06 -9.33 2.77
N ALA A 108 -13.74 -8.91 1.71
CA ALA A 108 -15.15 -8.60 1.74
C ALA A 108 -15.99 -9.82 2.13
N GLN A 109 -15.71 -10.98 1.56
CA GLN A 109 -16.36 -12.24 1.91
C GLN A 109 -16.15 -12.61 3.39
N VAL A 110 -14.91 -12.55 3.89
CA VAL A 110 -14.61 -12.83 5.30
C VAL A 110 -15.33 -11.84 6.22
N VAL A 111 -15.35 -10.54 5.90
CA VAL A 111 -16.03 -9.53 6.72
C VAL A 111 -17.54 -9.73 6.72
N CYS A 112 -18.15 -10.09 5.60
CA CYS A 112 -19.59 -10.39 5.55
C CYS A 112 -19.93 -11.66 6.34
N ASN A 113 -19.15 -12.73 6.17
CA ASN A 113 -19.43 -14.03 6.77
C ASN A 113 -19.11 -14.09 8.28
N GLU A 114 -17.99 -13.51 8.70
CA GLU A 114 -17.47 -13.65 10.08
C GLU A 114 -17.71 -12.41 10.94
N HIS A 115 -17.89 -11.24 10.33
CA HIS A 115 -18.04 -9.97 11.02
C HIS A 115 -19.35 -9.23 10.68
N GLY A 116 -20.29 -9.90 9.99
CA GLY A 116 -21.62 -9.36 9.68
C GLY A 116 -21.58 -8.06 8.87
N GLY A 117 -20.63 -7.93 7.94
CA GLY A 117 -20.48 -6.75 7.08
C GLY A 117 -19.68 -5.60 7.71
N HIS A 118 -19.23 -5.74 8.96
CA HIS A 118 -18.56 -4.67 9.68
C HIS A 118 -17.06 -4.93 9.81
N LEU A 119 -16.23 -4.03 9.27
CA LEU A 119 -14.78 -4.11 9.47
C LEU A 119 -14.43 -3.99 10.97
N PRO A 120 -13.54 -4.85 11.51
CA PRO A 120 -13.14 -4.81 12.91
C PRO A 120 -12.50 -3.48 13.34
N THR A 121 -12.73 -3.10 14.60
CA THR A 121 -12.16 -1.86 15.20
C THR A 121 -10.84 -2.10 15.95
N ASP A 122 -10.28 -3.30 15.88
CA ASP A 122 -9.01 -3.65 16.50
C ASP A 122 -7.99 -4.12 15.48
N ARG A 123 -6.72 -3.79 15.73
CA ARG A 123 -5.62 -4.06 14.80
C ARG A 123 -5.43 -5.55 14.54
N ASP A 124 -5.50 -6.38 15.57
CA ASP A 124 -5.15 -7.80 15.47
C ASP A 124 -6.20 -8.56 14.64
N SER A 125 -7.48 -8.20 14.75
CA SER A 125 -8.54 -8.71 13.88
C SER A 125 -8.40 -8.20 12.44
N LEU A 126 -8.10 -6.92 12.24
CA LEU A 126 -7.86 -6.39 10.89
C LEU A 126 -6.69 -7.06 10.19
N GLU A 127 -5.56 -7.26 10.88
CA GLU A 127 -4.35 -7.89 10.31
C GLU A 127 -4.52 -9.40 10.01
N ARG A 128 -5.61 -10.03 10.47
CA ARG A 128 -5.98 -11.40 10.09
C ARG A 128 -6.73 -11.47 8.75
N LEU A 129 -7.23 -10.34 8.24
CA LEU A 129 -7.96 -10.30 6.97
C LEU A 129 -7.02 -10.49 5.76
N PRO A 130 -7.48 -11.15 4.68
CA PRO A 130 -6.67 -11.41 3.48
C PRO A 130 -6.04 -10.14 2.88
N GLY A 131 -4.71 -10.06 2.84
CA GLY A 131 -4.00 -8.92 2.24
C GLY A 131 -4.04 -7.62 3.06
N VAL A 132 -4.57 -7.66 4.28
CA VAL A 132 -4.54 -6.53 5.23
C VAL A 132 -3.31 -6.64 6.10
N GLY A 133 -2.30 -5.82 5.80
CA GLY A 133 -1.11 -5.67 6.64
C GLY A 133 -1.20 -4.53 7.65
N PRO A 134 -0.15 -4.31 8.47
CA PRO A 134 -0.15 -3.29 9.53
C PRO A 134 -0.43 -1.85 9.08
N PHE A 135 -0.01 -1.51 7.86
CA PHE A 135 -0.33 -0.22 7.26
C PHE A 135 -1.83 -0.11 6.92
N THR A 136 -2.37 -1.09 6.18
CA THR A 136 -3.78 -1.11 5.79
C THR A 136 -4.70 -1.09 7.02
N ALA A 137 -4.40 -1.89 8.05
CA ALA A 137 -5.14 -1.87 9.31
C ALA A 137 -5.14 -0.48 9.95
N ALA A 138 -4.00 0.22 9.99
CA ALA A 138 -3.93 1.59 10.50
C ALA A 138 -4.77 2.56 9.68
N ILE A 139 -4.81 2.44 8.34
CA ILE A 139 -5.63 3.30 7.48
C ILE A 139 -7.13 3.10 7.77
N ILE A 140 -7.59 1.86 7.95
CA ILE A 140 -8.98 1.53 8.30
C ILE A 140 -9.35 2.12 9.66
N LEU A 141 -8.52 1.90 10.69
CA LEU A 141 -8.73 2.45 12.03
C LEU A 141 -8.80 3.98 12.00
N ASN A 142 -7.89 4.63 11.27
CA ASN A 142 -7.81 6.08 11.20
C ASN A 142 -8.98 6.70 10.44
N PHE A 143 -9.16 6.37 9.16
CA PHE A 143 -10.10 7.09 8.30
C PHE A 143 -11.52 6.51 8.33
N GLY A 144 -11.63 5.20 8.57
CA GLY A 144 -12.91 4.53 8.78
C GLY A 144 -13.45 4.78 10.18
N HIS A 145 -12.74 4.31 11.20
CA HIS A 145 -13.24 4.30 12.58
C HIS A 145 -12.86 5.52 13.43
N ARG A 146 -12.01 6.44 12.93
CA ARG A 146 -11.52 7.62 13.68
C ARG A 146 -10.79 7.25 14.98
N LEU A 147 -10.11 6.11 14.98
CA LEU A 147 -9.25 5.64 16.04
C LEU A 147 -7.79 5.98 15.75
N ASP A 148 -7.00 6.26 16.79
CA ASP A 148 -5.59 6.57 16.60
C ASP A 148 -4.76 5.30 16.34
N ALA A 149 -4.22 5.20 15.13
CA ALA A 149 -3.23 4.19 14.77
C ALA A 149 -2.10 4.83 13.95
N ALA A 150 -0.85 4.57 14.34
CA ALA A 150 0.31 4.96 13.55
C ALA A 150 0.31 4.17 12.22
N ALA A 151 0.28 4.89 11.10
CA ALA A 151 0.34 4.30 9.76
C ALA A 151 1.75 4.49 9.19
N VAL A 152 2.48 3.38 9.05
CA VAL A 152 3.88 3.40 8.60
C VAL A 152 3.99 2.86 7.19
N ASP A 153 4.27 3.75 6.23
CA ASP A 153 4.68 3.39 4.87
C ASP A 153 6.18 3.71 4.66
N THR A 154 6.63 3.59 3.42
CA THR A 154 8.01 3.91 3.04
C THR A 154 8.33 5.41 3.14
N ASN A 155 7.33 6.29 3.03
CA ASN A 155 7.47 7.73 3.21
C ASN A 155 7.68 8.08 4.69
N VAL A 156 6.83 7.56 5.57
CA VAL A 156 6.94 7.71 7.02
C VAL A 156 8.27 7.13 7.52
N THR A 157 8.62 5.91 7.07
CA THR A 157 9.91 5.27 7.38
C THR A 157 11.07 6.19 7.03
N ARG A 158 11.04 6.80 5.83
CA ARG A 158 12.09 7.70 5.36
C ARG A 158 12.15 9.00 6.17
N VAL A 159 11.01 9.61 6.46
CA VAL A 159 10.94 10.84 7.26
C VAL A 159 11.48 10.59 8.66
N LEU A 160 10.98 9.56 9.35
CA LEU A 160 11.37 9.29 10.74
C LEU A 160 12.81 8.82 10.85
N GLY A 161 13.27 7.93 9.96
CA GLY A 161 14.66 7.49 9.92
C GLY A 161 15.64 8.66 9.73
N ARG A 162 15.34 9.61 8.84
CA ARG A 162 16.18 10.79 8.63
C ARG A 162 16.11 11.77 9.81
N VAL A 163 14.89 12.08 10.26
CA VAL A 163 14.67 13.12 11.27
C VAL A 163 15.21 12.70 12.63
N LEU A 164 14.95 11.46 13.05
CA LEU A 164 15.26 10.99 14.41
C LEU A 164 16.51 10.13 14.51
N PHE A 165 16.89 9.39 13.46
CA PHE A 165 18.00 8.44 13.50
C PHE A 165 19.21 8.90 12.66
N GLY A 166 19.06 9.97 11.89
CA GLY A 166 20.13 10.49 11.04
C GLY A 166 20.50 9.58 9.87
N ALA A 167 19.63 8.63 9.53
CA ALA A 167 19.85 7.66 8.46
C ALA A 167 19.74 8.30 7.08
N LEU A 168 20.68 8.02 6.17
CA LEU A 168 20.60 8.50 4.77
C LEU A 168 19.70 7.58 3.93
N GLN A 169 19.75 6.28 4.22
CA GLN A 169 18.94 5.19 3.69
C GLN A 169 18.15 4.49 4.82
N PRO A 170 17.09 5.13 5.37
CA PRO A 170 16.31 4.58 6.49
C PRO A 170 15.85 3.13 6.38
N ALA A 171 15.52 2.66 5.17
CA ALA A 171 15.07 1.28 4.96
C ALA A 171 16.16 0.22 5.22
N LEU A 172 17.44 0.61 5.18
CA LEU A 172 18.59 -0.27 5.45
C LEU A 172 19.25 0.05 6.80
N GLU A 173 19.20 1.31 7.22
CA GLU A 173 19.92 1.81 8.40
C GLU A 173 19.07 1.89 9.67
N THR A 174 17.75 1.71 9.58
CA THR A 174 16.84 1.83 10.74
C THR A 174 15.93 0.62 10.84
N SER A 175 15.82 0.02 12.02
CA SER A 175 15.00 -1.17 12.19
C SER A 175 13.50 -0.85 12.13
N VAL A 176 12.70 -1.82 11.69
CA VAL A 176 11.22 -1.70 11.71
C VAL A 176 10.70 -1.39 13.12
N ARG A 177 11.36 -1.96 14.15
CA ARG A 177 11.02 -1.73 15.57
C ARG A 177 11.24 -0.27 15.99
N ASP A 178 12.31 0.36 15.51
CA ASP A 178 12.63 1.76 15.80
C ASP A 178 11.66 2.72 15.12
N ILE A 179 11.31 2.43 13.86
CA ILE A 179 10.33 3.22 13.13
C ILE A 179 8.95 3.09 13.77
N ARG A 180 8.56 1.88 14.20
CA ARG A 180 7.31 1.66 14.93
C ARG A 180 7.28 2.46 16.23
N TRP A 181 8.33 2.34 17.05
CA TRP A 181 8.47 3.12 18.29
C TRP A 181 8.35 4.63 18.04
N ALA A 182 9.05 5.14 17.02
CA ALA A 182 9.02 6.55 16.67
C ALA A 182 7.63 7.02 16.22
N SER A 183 6.96 6.20 15.40
CA SER A 183 5.64 6.51 14.85
C SER A 183 4.57 6.55 15.96
N GLU A 184 4.60 5.57 16.87
CA GLU A 184 3.73 5.53 18.05
C GLU A 184 4.00 6.72 18.99
N ARG A 185 5.28 7.06 19.22
CA ARG A 185 5.63 8.17 20.11
C ARG A 185 5.27 9.54 19.53
N LEU A 186 5.38 9.72 18.22
CA LEU A 186 5.10 10.99 17.56
C LEU A 186 3.62 11.22 17.26
N LEU A 187 2.79 10.18 17.21
CA LEU A 187 1.35 10.32 17.01
C LEU A 187 0.73 11.18 18.13
N PRO A 188 0.15 12.36 17.84
CA PRO A 188 -0.61 13.11 18.82
C PRO A 188 -1.97 12.48 19.04
N ASP A 189 -2.43 12.50 20.30
CA ASP A 189 -3.75 12.00 20.69
C ASP A 189 -4.86 12.67 19.88
N HIS A 190 -5.80 11.86 19.40
CA HIS A 190 -6.95 12.18 18.59
C HIS A 190 -6.64 12.91 17.27
N GLN A 191 -5.43 12.75 16.74
CA GLN A 191 -4.98 13.45 15.53
C GLN A 191 -4.45 12.52 14.44
N ALA A 192 -4.63 11.20 14.53
CA ALA A 192 -4.15 10.26 13.51
C ALA A 192 -4.58 10.61 12.08
N THR A 193 -5.80 11.12 11.90
CA THR A 193 -6.35 11.46 10.58
C THR A 193 -5.73 12.70 9.94
N ARG A 194 -5.01 13.52 10.73
CA ARG A 194 -4.21 14.65 10.22
C ARG A 194 -2.72 14.33 10.22
N TRP A 195 -2.24 13.68 11.29
CA TRP A 195 -0.83 13.38 11.50
C TRP A 195 -0.26 12.40 10.48
N ASN A 196 -0.98 11.30 10.22
CA ASN A 196 -0.49 10.28 9.29
C ASN A 196 -0.39 10.81 7.85
N PRO A 197 -1.42 11.50 7.30
CA PRO A 197 -1.29 12.23 6.04
C PRO A 197 -0.17 13.26 6.01
N ALA A 198 -0.01 14.06 7.07
CA ALA A 198 1.06 15.04 7.15
C ALA A 198 2.44 14.40 6.93
N LEU A 199 2.72 13.27 7.60
CA LEU A 199 3.97 12.55 7.41
C LEU A 199 4.12 11.94 6.01
N MET A 200 3.06 11.32 5.48
CA MET A 200 3.08 10.69 4.15
C MET A 200 3.28 11.73 3.04
N ASP A 201 2.48 12.78 3.03
CA ASP A 201 2.51 13.84 2.02
C ASP A 201 3.83 14.63 2.12
N PHE A 202 4.33 14.86 3.33
CA PHE A 202 5.65 15.46 3.56
C PHE A 202 6.79 14.58 3.04
N GLY A 203 6.72 13.27 3.30
CA GLY A 203 7.67 12.31 2.78
C GLY A 203 7.64 12.26 1.25
N ALA A 204 6.46 12.31 0.63
CA ALA A 204 6.30 12.27 -0.82
C ALA A 204 6.83 13.54 -1.52
N SER A 205 6.66 14.72 -0.91
CA SER A 205 6.90 16.02 -1.58
C SER A 205 8.18 16.75 -1.16
N ILE A 206 8.54 16.70 0.13
CA ILE A 206 9.68 17.43 0.71
C ILE A 206 10.82 16.48 1.06
N CYS A 207 10.57 15.50 1.93
CA CYS A 207 11.56 14.52 2.33
C CYS A 207 11.58 13.31 1.38
N ALA A 208 11.45 13.57 0.07
CA ALA A 208 11.51 12.57 -1.00
C ALA A 208 12.89 11.87 -1.04
N PRO A 209 13.09 10.80 -1.85
CA PRO A 209 14.41 10.16 -1.97
C PRO A 209 15.55 11.16 -2.19
N ASN A 210 15.34 12.13 -3.07
CA ASN A 210 16.11 13.37 -3.18
C ASN A 210 15.39 14.49 -2.41
N PRO A 211 15.78 14.77 -1.15
CA PRO A 211 15.01 15.69 -0.30
C PRO A 211 15.27 17.15 -0.65
N LYS A 212 14.23 17.97 -0.53
CA LYS A 212 14.28 19.44 -0.66
C LYS A 212 14.54 20.08 0.70
N CYS A 213 15.75 19.89 1.24
CA CYS A 213 16.10 20.30 2.61
C CYS A 213 15.97 21.82 2.84
N GLU A 214 16.12 22.62 1.79
CA GLU A 214 15.93 24.07 1.78
C GLU A 214 14.47 24.50 2.03
N LEU A 215 13.50 23.65 1.67
CA LEU A 215 12.07 23.86 1.92
C LEU A 215 11.58 23.14 3.19
N CYS A 216 12.45 22.41 3.87
CA CYS A 216 12.08 21.53 4.98
C CYS A 216 11.89 22.33 6.28
N PRO A 217 10.70 22.31 6.91
CA PRO A 217 10.48 23.00 8.18
C PRO A 217 11.19 22.30 9.35
N LEU A 218 11.61 21.03 9.18
CA LEU A 218 12.27 20.21 10.20
C LEU A 218 13.80 20.31 10.19
N THR A 219 14.40 21.16 9.36
CA THR A 219 15.85 21.25 9.15
C THR A 219 16.69 21.36 10.44
N ARG A 220 16.25 22.15 11.43
CA ARG A 220 16.95 22.27 12.73
C ARG A 220 16.71 21.07 13.68
N LEU A 221 15.67 20.29 13.41
CA LEU A 221 15.23 19.15 14.22
C LEU A 221 15.65 17.79 13.63
N CYS A 222 16.20 17.79 12.41
CA CYS A 222 16.56 16.60 11.64
C CYS A 222 18.01 16.19 11.87
N ASP A 223 18.24 14.93 12.26
CA ASP A 223 19.58 14.39 12.50
C ASP A 223 20.35 14.06 11.21
N ALA A 224 19.65 13.87 10.08
CA ALA A 224 20.29 13.62 8.79
C ALA A 224 20.66 14.91 8.02
N HIS A 225 20.13 16.08 8.42
CA HIS A 225 20.25 17.31 7.62
C HIS A 225 21.71 17.73 7.39
N ALA A 226 22.56 17.67 8.41
CA ALA A 226 23.97 18.05 8.28
C ALA A 226 24.72 17.21 7.22
N LYS A 227 24.40 15.91 7.13
CA LYS A 227 24.97 15.00 6.11
C LYS A 227 24.51 15.40 4.70
N PHE A 228 23.22 15.69 4.50
CA PHE A 228 22.71 16.14 3.21
C PHE A 228 23.29 17.50 2.80
N LYS A 229 23.46 18.42 3.75
CA LYS A 229 24.09 19.73 3.54
C LYS A 229 25.56 19.59 3.12
N ALA A 230 26.27 18.59 3.65
CA ALA A 230 27.64 18.26 3.26
C ALA A 230 27.75 17.52 1.91
N GLY A 231 26.63 17.32 1.20
CA GLY A 231 26.61 16.68 -0.12
C GLY A 231 26.35 15.17 -0.11
N ALA A 232 26.18 14.54 1.05
CA ALA A 232 25.86 13.11 1.10
C ALA A 232 24.50 12.82 0.44
N ARG A 233 24.39 11.65 -0.21
CA ARG A 233 23.17 11.19 -0.88
C ARG A 233 22.89 9.75 -0.51
N ALA A 234 21.62 9.36 -0.54
CA ALA A 234 21.24 7.95 -0.50
C ALA A 234 21.71 7.29 -1.79
N GLU A 235 22.29 6.08 -1.71
CA GLU A 235 22.61 5.33 -2.91
C GLU A 235 21.33 4.86 -3.60
N ALA A 236 21.38 4.75 -4.92
CA ALA A 236 20.26 4.20 -5.67
C ALA A 236 20.12 2.71 -5.36
N VAL A 237 18.98 2.33 -4.81
CA VAL A 237 18.59 0.91 -4.74
C VAL A 237 18.41 0.40 -6.17
N ARG A 238 18.89 -0.82 -6.46
CA ARG A 238 18.91 -1.44 -7.80
C ARG A 238 17.65 -1.14 -8.62
N ALA A 239 17.86 -0.76 -9.88
CA ALA A 239 16.79 -0.53 -10.83
C ALA A 239 15.94 -1.79 -11.05
N GLN A 240 14.64 -1.60 -11.22
CA GLN A 240 13.73 -2.69 -11.56
C GLN A 240 14.09 -3.24 -12.96
N PRO A 241 14.11 -4.57 -13.16
CA PRO A 241 14.39 -5.14 -14.48
C PRO A 241 13.39 -4.68 -15.55
N SER A 242 13.80 -4.76 -16.81
CA SER A 242 12.94 -4.48 -17.97
C SER A 242 11.61 -5.23 -17.88
N PHE A 243 10.53 -4.60 -18.34
CA PHE A 243 9.23 -5.24 -18.43
C PHE A 243 9.19 -6.25 -19.58
N VAL A 244 9.76 -5.89 -20.73
CA VAL A 244 9.80 -6.74 -21.93
C VAL A 244 10.68 -7.97 -21.66
N GLY A 245 10.17 -9.14 -22.00
CA GLY A 245 10.78 -10.44 -21.74
C GLY A 245 10.66 -10.92 -20.29
N SER A 246 9.92 -10.21 -19.43
CA SER A 246 9.75 -10.56 -18.02
C SER A 246 8.54 -11.47 -17.77
N GLN A 247 8.50 -12.12 -16.61
CA GLN A 247 7.32 -12.88 -16.19
C GLN A 247 6.08 -11.98 -16.02
N ARG A 248 6.28 -10.69 -15.68
CA ARG A 248 5.18 -9.71 -15.53
C ARG A 248 4.47 -9.45 -16.86
N GLU A 249 5.22 -9.40 -17.95
CA GLU A 249 4.66 -9.25 -19.31
C GLU A 249 3.81 -10.47 -19.68
N ILE A 250 4.36 -11.67 -19.53
CA ILE A 250 3.66 -12.93 -19.86
C ILE A 250 2.35 -13.05 -19.05
N ARG A 251 2.41 -12.80 -17.74
CA ARG A 251 1.22 -12.79 -16.86
C ARG A 251 0.21 -11.73 -17.28
N GLY A 252 0.69 -10.54 -17.66
CA GLY A 252 -0.15 -9.44 -18.14
C GLY A 252 -0.90 -9.79 -19.43
N LEU A 253 -0.23 -10.45 -20.38
CA LEU A 253 -0.84 -10.91 -21.63
C LEU A 253 -1.92 -11.98 -21.37
N LEU A 254 -1.62 -12.98 -20.53
CA LEU A 254 -2.59 -14.01 -20.12
C LEU A 254 -3.85 -13.36 -19.54
N LEU A 255 -3.68 -12.47 -18.56
CA LEU A 255 -4.79 -11.79 -17.91
C LEU A 255 -5.55 -10.85 -18.85
N SER A 256 -4.89 -10.19 -19.79
CA SER A 256 -5.57 -9.33 -20.76
C SER A 256 -6.53 -10.13 -21.63
N MET A 257 -6.08 -11.26 -22.15
CA MET A 257 -6.92 -12.13 -22.98
C MET A 257 -8.15 -12.64 -22.23
N LEU A 258 -7.99 -13.04 -20.96
CA LEU A 258 -9.09 -13.57 -20.16
C LEU A 258 -10.07 -12.50 -19.67
N ARG A 259 -9.63 -11.25 -19.46
CA ARG A 259 -10.53 -10.15 -19.10
C ARG A 259 -11.43 -9.70 -20.24
N GLU A 260 -10.90 -9.76 -21.47
CA GLU A 260 -11.59 -9.36 -22.70
C GLU A 260 -12.51 -10.46 -23.23
N ALA A 261 -12.44 -11.67 -22.66
CA ALA A 261 -13.29 -12.79 -23.05
C ALA A 261 -14.60 -12.79 -22.25
N GLU A 262 -15.71 -12.99 -22.97
CA GLU A 262 -17.02 -13.30 -22.39
C GLU A 262 -17.05 -14.74 -21.87
N ASP A 263 -16.56 -15.68 -22.70
CA ASP A 263 -16.50 -17.11 -22.38
C ASP A 263 -15.10 -17.60 -21.98
N PRO A 264 -15.01 -18.72 -21.24
CA PRO A 264 -13.75 -19.39 -20.94
C PRO A 264 -13.00 -19.79 -22.21
N LEU A 265 -11.70 -19.48 -22.25
CA LEU A 265 -10.89 -19.66 -23.45
C LEU A 265 -10.18 -21.03 -23.46
N PRO A 266 -10.07 -21.72 -24.61
CA PRO A 266 -9.28 -22.94 -24.70
C PRO A 266 -7.82 -22.70 -24.29
N ARG A 267 -7.34 -23.44 -23.29
CA ARG A 267 -6.03 -23.27 -22.67
C ARG A 267 -4.90 -23.25 -23.69
N ASP A 268 -4.87 -24.21 -24.60
CA ASP A 268 -3.82 -24.32 -25.60
C ASP A 268 -3.76 -23.11 -26.54
N ARG A 269 -4.92 -22.58 -26.93
CA ARG A 269 -5.03 -21.37 -27.76
C ARG A 269 -4.42 -20.17 -27.03
N VAL A 270 -4.74 -20.00 -25.75
CA VAL A 270 -4.21 -18.89 -24.94
C VAL A 270 -2.70 -19.01 -24.80
N LEU A 271 -2.18 -20.17 -24.39
CA LEU A 271 -0.75 -20.36 -24.18
C LEU A 271 0.07 -20.19 -25.46
N GLN A 272 -0.46 -20.65 -26.61
CA GLN A 272 0.18 -20.46 -27.91
C GLN A 272 0.24 -18.99 -28.31
N GLU A 273 -0.87 -18.27 -28.16
CA GLU A 273 -0.93 -16.85 -28.53
C GLU A 273 -0.05 -15.98 -27.63
N VAL A 274 -0.01 -16.26 -26.33
CA VAL A 274 0.87 -15.54 -25.40
C VAL A 274 2.35 -15.82 -25.72
N ALA A 275 2.72 -17.08 -26.00
CA ALA A 275 4.08 -17.43 -26.41
C ALA A 275 4.51 -16.67 -27.68
N ARG A 276 3.60 -16.55 -28.66
CA ARG A 276 3.81 -15.79 -29.91
C ARG A 276 4.02 -14.31 -29.63
N ARG A 277 3.18 -13.69 -28.80
CA ARG A 277 3.25 -12.24 -28.49
C ARG A 277 4.46 -11.86 -27.65
N SER A 278 4.83 -12.68 -26.67
CA SER A 278 5.95 -12.37 -25.76
C SER A 278 7.29 -12.92 -26.23
N GLY A 279 7.32 -13.72 -27.31
CA GLY A 279 8.50 -14.46 -27.75
C GLY A 279 9.02 -15.50 -26.74
N ALA A 280 8.20 -15.88 -25.75
CA ALA A 280 8.62 -16.80 -24.69
C ALA A 280 8.37 -18.26 -25.07
N ARG A 281 9.20 -19.17 -24.54
CA ARG A 281 8.97 -20.62 -24.66
C ARG A 281 7.66 -21.00 -23.95
N ARG A 282 6.91 -21.97 -24.50
CA ARG A 282 5.64 -22.45 -23.91
C ARG A 282 5.78 -22.88 -22.45
N SER A 283 6.89 -23.49 -22.06
CA SER A 283 7.14 -23.88 -20.66
C SER A 283 7.17 -22.67 -19.71
N ARG A 284 7.71 -21.53 -20.15
CA ARG A 284 7.72 -20.29 -19.36
C ARG A 284 6.33 -19.66 -19.27
N VAL A 285 5.52 -19.80 -20.32
CA VAL A 285 4.11 -19.37 -20.29
C VAL A 285 3.29 -20.25 -19.34
N ALA A 286 3.51 -21.57 -19.34
CA ALA A 286 2.86 -22.49 -18.40
C ALA A 286 3.24 -22.21 -16.93
N LEU A 287 4.48 -21.81 -16.64
CA LEU A 287 4.87 -21.36 -15.29
C LEU A 287 4.16 -20.05 -14.91
N ALA A 288 3.99 -19.13 -15.85
CA ALA A 288 3.24 -17.90 -15.62
C ALA A 288 1.75 -18.17 -15.38
N GLU A 289 1.15 -19.09 -16.14
CA GLU A 289 -0.21 -19.59 -15.94
C GLU A 289 -0.37 -20.19 -14.53
N GLN A 290 0.49 -21.13 -14.13
CA GLN A 290 0.41 -21.73 -12.79
C GLN A 290 0.48 -20.68 -11.70
N SER A 291 1.41 -19.73 -11.82
CA SER A 291 1.51 -18.63 -10.84
C SER A 291 0.27 -17.73 -10.79
N LEU A 292 -0.53 -17.64 -11.86
CA LEU A 292 -1.81 -16.91 -11.84
C LEU A 292 -2.91 -17.74 -11.17
N ILE A 293 -2.89 -19.07 -11.33
CA ILE A 293 -3.78 -20.00 -10.62
C ILE A 293 -3.51 -19.92 -9.12
N ASP A 294 -2.24 -20.00 -8.72
CA ASP A 294 -1.82 -19.93 -7.31
C ASP A 294 -2.20 -18.59 -6.64
N ASP A 295 -2.29 -17.52 -7.44
CA ASP A 295 -2.73 -16.19 -6.99
C ASP A 295 -4.26 -16.04 -6.95
N GLY A 296 -5.03 -17.05 -7.36
CA GLY A 296 -6.50 -17.00 -7.46
C GLY A 296 -7.00 -16.09 -8.58
N LEU A 297 -6.16 -15.75 -9.55
CA LEU A 297 -6.50 -14.80 -10.62
C LEU A 297 -7.18 -15.48 -11.82
N ILE A 298 -6.91 -16.76 -12.02
CA ILE A 298 -7.49 -17.60 -13.06
C ILE A 298 -7.68 -19.01 -12.50
N ARG A 299 -8.50 -19.81 -13.16
CA ARG A 299 -8.56 -21.27 -12.94
C ARG A 299 -8.56 -22.02 -14.27
N CYS A 300 -8.20 -23.30 -14.22
CA CYS A 300 -8.19 -24.19 -15.37
C CYS A 300 -9.10 -25.39 -15.11
N ALA A 301 -10.11 -25.59 -15.95
CA ALA A 301 -11.02 -26.74 -15.91
C ALA A 301 -11.41 -27.13 -17.36
N ASP A 302 -11.55 -28.42 -17.63
CA ASP A 302 -11.94 -28.96 -18.96
C ASP A 302 -11.13 -28.38 -20.14
N HIS A 303 -9.81 -28.25 -19.95
CA HIS A 303 -8.89 -27.64 -20.92
C HIS A 303 -9.23 -26.18 -21.29
N LYS A 304 -10.00 -25.48 -20.47
CA LYS A 304 -10.34 -24.06 -20.60
C LYS A 304 -9.79 -23.26 -19.43
N LEU A 305 -9.44 -22.01 -19.71
CA LEU A 305 -9.04 -21.01 -18.73
C LEU A 305 -10.19 -20.06 -18.45
N PHE A 306 -10.43 -19.85 -17.17
CA PHE A 306 -11.45 -18.95 -16.64
C PHE A 306 -10.75 -17.83 -15.88
N LEU A 307 -11.34 -16.63 -15.90
CA LEU A 307 -10.92 -15.55 -15.03
C LEU A 307 -11.49 -15.76 -13.62
N GLY A 308 -10.70 -15.45 -12.58
CA GLY A 308 -11.12 -15.62 -11.20
C GLY A 308 -11.04 -17.05 -10.68
N ALA A 309 -11.25 -17.20 -9.37
CA ALA A 309 -11.43 -18.49 -8.70
C ALA A 309 -12.90 -18.93 -8.78
N GLU A 310 -13.18 -20.20 -8.47
CA GLU A 310 -14.55 -20.66 -8.19
C GLU A 310 -15.06 -19.97 -6.93
N THR A 311 -16.30 -19.48 -7.01
CA THR A 311 -17.06 -18.89 -5.91
C THR A 311 -17.62 -19.98 -4.99
#